data_AF-A0A158DID1-F1
#
_entry.id   AF-A0A158DID1-F1
#
_cell.length_a   1.000
_cell.length_b   1.000
_cell.length_c   1.000
_cell.angle_alpha   90.00
_cell.angle_beta   90.00
_cell.angle_gamma   90.00
#
_symmetry.space_group_name_H-M   'P 1'
#
loop_
_entity.id
_entity.type
_entity.pdbx_description
1 polymer ?
#
loop_
_entity_poly.entity_id
_entity_poly.type
_entity_poly.pdbx_seq_one_letter_code
_entity_poly.pdbx_strand_id
1 'polypeptide(L)' 'MHLKISGFCVPGQRWSVDANARIVRTAIDVFGASNYPVDGVVDRMTDIFDGFKAIAAPYSIADRLALFYDNAVEVYRM' A
#
# COMPACT_ATOMS: atom_id res chain seq x y z
N MET A 1 8.44 1.92 14.59
CA MET A 1 8.86 2.58 13.34
C MET A 1 7.76 2.29 12.33
N HIS A 2 7.33 3.28 11.55
CA HIS A 2 6.27 3.09 10.54
C HIS A 2 6.81 3.43 9.16
N LEU A 3 6.42 2.65 8.15
CA LEU A 3 6.78 2.90 6.76
C LEU A 3 5.51 3.24 5.96
N LYS A 4 5.46 4.45 5.41
CA LYS A 4 4.44 4.79 4.42
C LYS A 4 4.85 4.21 3.05
N ILE A 5 3.94 3.46 2.44
CA ILE A 5 4.11 2.91 1.10
C ILE A 5 3.15 3.61 0.14
N SER A 6 3.61 4.67 -0.54
CA SER A 6 2.84 5.37 -1.57
C SER A 6 3.74 5.77 -2.76
N GLY A 7 3.14 6.24 -3.85
CA GLY A 7 3.89 6.85 -4.95
C GLY A 7 4.71 5.89 -5.82
N PHE A 8 4.43 4.58 -5.82
CA PHE A 8 5.13 3.60 -6.67
C PHE A 8 4.73 3.64 -8.15
N CYS A 9 4.49 4.83 -8.68
CA CYS A 9 4.15 5.01 -10.08
C CYS A 9 5.42 5.14 -10.93
N VAL A 10 5.43 4.49 -12.09
CA VAL A 10 6.51 4.63 -13.07
C VAL A 10 6.01 5.54 -14.21
N PRO A 11 6.71 6.63 -14.55
CA PRO A 11 6.29 7.53 -15.63
C PRO A 11 6.02 6.78 -16.94
N GLY A 12 4.88 7.07 -17.57
CA GLY A 12 4.47 6.46 -18.83
C GLY A 12 4.02 5.00 -18.72
N GLN A 13 3.93 4.42 -17.51
CA GLN A 13 3.45 3.07 -17.29
C GLN A 13 2.23 3.07 -16.38
N ARG A 14 1.26 2.23 -16.73
CA ARG A 14 0.12 1.95 -15.84
C ARG A 14 0.63 1.24 -14.59
N TRP A 15 0.04 1.55 -13.44
CA TRP A 15 0.34 0.84 -12.21
C TRP A 15 -0.12 -0.61 -12.35
N SER A 16 0.71 -1.56 -11.91
CA SER A 16 0.36 -2.99 -11.95
C SER A 16 0.87 -3.73 -10.73
N VAL A 17 0.16 -4.80 -10.37
CA VAL A 17 0.58 -5.73 -9.32
C VAL A 17 1.93 -6.35 -9.70
N ASP A 18 2.11 -6.78 -10.94
CA ASP A 18 3.33 -7.45 -11.39
C ASP A 18 4.59 -6.58 -11.19
N ALA A 19 4.49 -5.28 -11.48
CA ALA A 19 5.61 -4.35 -11.31
C ALA A 19 5.90 -4.03 -9.83
N ASN A 20 4.86 -4.00 -8.98
CA ASN A 20 4.97 -3.42 -7.64
C ASN A 20 4.91 -4.44 -6.48
N ALA A 21 4.44 -5.65 -6.72
CA ALA A 21 4.17 -6.60 -5.65
C ALA A 21 5.40 -7.00 -4.85
N ARG A 22 6.58 -7.06 -5.49
CA ARG A 22 7.83 -7.37 -4.78
C ARG A 22 8.14 -6.31 -3.73
N ILE A 23 8.18 -5.03 -4.10
CA ILE A 23 8.56 -3.97 -3.17
C ILE A 23 7.50 -3.77 -2.08
N VAL A 24 6.22 -3.91 -2.42
CA VAL A 24 5.12 -3.81 -1.45
C VAL A 24 5.19 -4.94 -0.41
N ARG A 25 5.38 -6.20 -0.84
CA ARG A 25 5.52 -7.32 0.12
C ARG A 25 6.73 -7.13 1.02
N THR A 26 7.90 -6.79 0.47
CA THR A 26 9.09 -6.54 1.29
C THR A 26 8.87 -5.43 2.32
N ALA A 27 8.18 -4.35 1.95
CA ALA A 27 7.86 -3.28 2.89
C ALA A 27 6.93 -3.75 4.02
N ILE A 28 5.91 -4.55 3.70
CA ILE A 28 4.98 -5.13 4.67
C ILE A 28 5.73 -6.09 5.61
N ASP A 29 6.50 -7.03 5.06
CA ASP A 29 7.21 -8.07 5.82
C ASP A 29 8.24 -7.51 6.81
N VAL A 30 8.93 -6.42 6.44
CA VAL A 30 10.03 -5.87 7.24
C VAL A 30 9.53 -4.89 8.31
N PHE A 31 8.52 -4.08 8.02
CA PHE A 31 8.20 -2.92 8.86
C PHE A 31 6.77 -2.88 9.40
N GLY A 32 5.81 -3.57 8.77
CA GLY A 32 4.42 -3.14 8.86
C GLY A 32 4.23 -1.77 8.21
N ALA A 33 3.29 -1.65 7.29
CA ALA A 33 3.22 -0.50 6.40
C ALA A 33 1.84 0.18 6.41
N SER A 34 1.74 1.40 5.88
CA SER A 34 0.47 2.09 5.61
C SER A 34 0.49 2.74 4.23
N ASN A 35 -0.62 2.64 3.49
CA ASN A 35 -0.80 3.27 2.17
C ASN A 35 -1.67 4.54 2.22
N TYR A 36 -1.87 5.14 3.39
CA TYR A 36 -2.72 6.33 3.52
C TYR A 36 -1.92 7.64 3.70
N PRO A 37 -2.29 8.76 3.05
CA PRO A 37 -3.17 8.89 1.89
C PRO A 37 -2.45 8.51 0.56
N VAL A 38 -3.20 7.98 -0.40
CA VAL A 38 -2.73 7.54 -1.74
C VAL A 38 -2.42 8.74 -2.65
N ASP A 39 -1.33 8.65 -3.41
CA ASP A 39 -0.94 9.62 -4.45
C ASP A 39 -1.72 9.41 -5.76
N GLY A 40 -2.22 10.50 -6.35
CA GLY A 40 -3.08 10.49 -7.55
C GLY A 40 -2.40 10.89 -8.86
N VAL A 41 -1.13 10.55 -9.10
CA VAL A 41 -0.33 11.24 -10.15
C VAL A 41 -0.09 10.43 -11.45
N VAL A 42 -0.38 9.13 -11.53
CA VAL A 42 -0.13 8.36 -12.78
C VAL A 42 -1.22 7.33 -13.12
N ASP A 43 -2.04 6.94 -12.15
CA ASP A 43 -3.11 5.96 -12.36
C ASP A 43 -4.36 6.31 -11.54
N ARG A 44 -5.48 5.66 -11.87
CA ARG A 44 -6.72 5.82 -11.10
C ARG A 44 -6.49 5.32 -9.69
N MET A 45 -7.00 6.07 -8.71
CA MET A 45 -6.97 5.68 -7.30
C MET A 45 -7.53 4.26 -7.09
N THR A 46 -8.57 3.86 -7.85
CA THR A 46 -9.14 2.51 -7.81
C THR A 46 -8.12 1.43 -8.15
N ASP A 47 -7.33 1.65 -9.20
CA ASP A 47 -6.45 0.64 -9.77
C ASP A 47 -5.26 0.39 -8.83
N ILE A 48 -4.75 1.46 -8.22
CA ILE A 48 -3.73 1.41 -7.17
C ILE A 48 -4.29 0.65 -5.96
N PHE A 49 -5.47 1.05 -5.45
CA PHE A 49 -6.04 0.46 -4.24
C PHE A 49 -6.38 -1.03 -4.42
N ASP A 50 -6.95 -1.40 -5.55
CA ASP A 50 -7.29 -2.79 -5.85
C ASP A 50 -6.03 -3.64 -6.04
N GLY A 51 -4.98 -3.05 -6.61
CA GLY A 51 -3.66 -3.63 -6.63
C GLY A 51 -3.08 -3.94 -5.24
N PHE A 52 -3.11 -2.96 -4.33
CA PHE A 52 -2.67 -3.17 -2.94
C PHE A 52 -3.51 -4.24 -2.23
N LYS A 53 -4.83 -4.26 -2.43
CA LYS A 53 -5.70 -5.32 -1.87
C LYS A 53 -5.32 -6.70 -2.41
N ALA A 54 -5.01 -6.81 -3.70
CA ALA A 54 -4.58 -8.07 -4.31
C ALA A 54 -3.25 -8.56 -3.70
N ILE A 55 -2.29 -7.65 -3.51
CA ILE A 55 -1.00 -7.96 -2.87
C ILE A 55 -1.19 -8.38 -1.41
N ALA A 56 -2.10 -7.71 -0.69
CA ALA A 56 -2.38 -7.94 0.72
C ALA A 56 -3.35 -9.11 0.97
N ALA A 57 -3.93 -9.72 -0.06
CA ALA A 57 -4.94 -10.77 0.07
C ALA A 57 -4.48 -12.01 0.89
N PRO A 58 -3.20 -12.44 0.84
CA PRO A 58 -2.74 -13.60 1.62
C PRO A 58 -2.55 -13.32 3.12
N TYR A 59 -2.53 -12.06 3.56
CA TYR A 59 -2.26 -11.71 4.95
C TYR A 59 -3.51 -11.83 5.82
N SER A 60 -3.32 -11.88 7.14
CA SER A 60 -4.42 -11.97 8.10
C SER A 60 -5.33 -10.73 8.04
N ILE A 61 -6.55 -10.86 8.55
CA ILE A 61 -7.47 -9.72 8.64
C ILE A 61 -6.86 -8.58 9.47
N ALA A 62 -6.18 -8.92 10.57
CA ALA A 62 -5.52 -7.94 11.43
C ALA A 62 -4.41 -7.18 10.68
N ASP A 63 -3.55 -7.89 9.95
CA ASP A 63 -2.47 -7.25 9.18
C ASP A 63 -3.01 -6.36 8.05
N ARG A 64 -4.11 -6.79 7.41
CA ARG A 64 -4.79 -5.99 6.39
C ARG A 64 -5.39 -4.73 7.00
N LEU A 65 -6.01 -4.81 8.18
CA LEU A 65 -6.55 -3.63 8.87
C LEU A 65 -5.43 -2.67 9.30
N ALA A 66 -4.32 -3.20 9.82
CA ALA A 66 -3.14 -2.40 10.13
C ALA A 66 -2.61 -1.69 8.88
N LEU A 67 -2.56 -2.39 7.73
CA LEU A 67 -2.08 -1.84 6.46
C LEU A 67 -2.92 -0.69 5.91
N PHE A 68 -4.25 -0.78 6.05
CA PHE A 68 -5.17 0.17 5.42
C PHE A 68 -5.78 1.19 6.39
N TYR A 69 -5.67 0.99 7.70
CA TYR A 69 -6.37 1.81 8.69
C TYR A 69 -5.58 2.00 10.01
N ASP A 70 -5.36 0.94 10.80
CA ASP A 70 -4.96 1.11 12.22
C ASP A 70 -3.64 1.87 12.35
N ASN A 71 -2.65 1.55 11.51
CA ASN A 71 -1.36 2.25 11.51
C ASN A 71 -1.50 3.75 11.17
N ALA A 72 -2.42 4.10 10.27
CA ALA A 72 -2.63 5.50 9.91
C ALA A 72 -3.28 6.27 11.06
N VAL A 73 -4.28 5.68 11.72
CA VAL A 73 -4.96 6.28 12.88
C VAL A 73 -3.96 6.52 14.01
N GLU A 74 -3.12 5.53 14.33
CA GLU A 74 -2.13 5.65 15.40
C GLU A 74 -1.08 6.74 15.09
N VAL A 75 -0.50 6.72 13.87
CA VAL A 75 0.57 7.64 13.47
C VAL A 75 0.07 9.08 13.37
N TYR A 76 -1.11 9.27 12.79
CA TYR A 76 -1.66 10.60 12.52
C TYR A 76 -2.58 11.12 13.63
N ARG A 77 -2.87 10.30 14.65
CA ARG A 77 -3.77 10.63 15.78
C ARG A 77 -5.14 11.13 15.31
N MET A 78 -5.74 10.37 14.40
CA MET A 78 -7.05 10.65 13.81
C MET A 78 -8.20 10.09 14.65
#